data_AF-A0A1R3GS81-F1
#
_entry.id   AF-A0A1R3GS81-F1
#
_cell.length_a   1.000
_cell.length_b   1.000
_cell.length_c   1.000
_cell.angle_alpha   90.00
_cell.angle_beta   90.00
_cell.angle_gamma   90.00
#
_symmetry.space_group_name_H-M   'P 1'
#
loop_
_entity.id
_entity.type
_entity.pdbx_description
1 polymer ?
#
loop_
_entity_poly.entity_id
_entity_poly.type
_entity_poly.pdbx_seq_one_letter_code
_entity_poly.pdbx_strand_id
1 'polypeptide(L)'
;MAEYIVSLVIDNVASQMVEEAVSLARVWDRVEWVQGELRRMLCFLKDADEKKDGDERVRNWIADIRKIAYDAEDAVDSYILKMMRQK
;
A
#
# COMPACT_ATOMS: atom_id res chain seq x y z
N MET A 1 -2.69 -35.99 -28.23
CA MET A 1 -1.53 -35.66 -27.36
C MET A 1 -1.28 -34.16 -27.35
N ALA A 2 -1.10 -33.49 -28.49
CA ALA A 2 -0.94 -32.03 -28.55
C ALA A 2 -2.14 -31.26 -27.95
N GLU A 3 -3.38 -31.65 -28.28
CA GLU A 3 -4.60 -31.02 -27.73
C GLU A 3 -4.67 -31.08 -26.20
N TYR A 4 -4.30 -32.22 -25.61
CA TYR A 4 -4.26 -32.39 -24.15
C TYR A 4 -3.22 -31.47 -23.50
N ILE A 5 -2.02 -31.34 -24.11
CA ILE A 5 -0.97 -30.43 -23.62
C ILE A 5 -1.45 -28.98 -23.72
N VAL A 6 -2.08 -28.59 -24.82
CA VAL A 6 -2.62 -27.23 -24.99
C VAL A 6 -3.73 -26.94 -23.96
N SER A 7 -4.64 -27.89 -23.73
CA SER A 7 -5.69 -27.78 -22.69
C SER A 7 -5.08 -27.60 -21.31
N LEU A 8 -4.07 -28.39 -20.96
CA LEU A 8 -3.39 -28.30 -19.67
C LEU A 8 -2.71 -26.93 -19.47
N VAL A 9 -2.08 -26.40 -20.52
CA VAL A 9 -1.46 -25.06 -20.46
C VAL A 9 -2.51 -23.97 -20.31
N ILE A 10 -3.67 -24.07 -20.98
CA ILE A 10 -4.78 -23.13 -20.83
C ILE A 10 -5.26 -23.13 -19.37
N ASP A 11 -5.48 -24.30 -18.79
CA ASP A 11 -5.97 -24.42 -17.41
C ASP A 11 -4.95 -23.84 -16.41
N ASN A 12 -3.66 -24.14 -16.60
CA ASN A 12 -2.59 -23.60 -15.75
C ASN A 12 -2.46 -22.07 -15.86
N VAL A 13 -2.53 -21.52 -17.07
CA VAL A 13 -2.48 -20.07 -17.28
C VAL A 13 -3.70 -19.41 -16.66
N ALA A 14 -4.89 -19.98 -16.84
CA ALA A 14 -6.12 -19.47 -16.25
C ALA A 14 -6.04 -19.47 -14.71
N SER A 15 -5.56 -20.55 -14.09
CA SER A 15 -5.40 -20.60 -12.63
C SER A 15 -4.40 -19.58 -12.12
N GLN A 16 -3.25 -19.44 -12.79
CA GLN A 16 -2.24 -18.42 -12.45
C GLN A 16 -2.80 -17.00 -12.57
N MET A 17 -3.57 -16.70 -13.62
CA MET A 17 -4.19 -15.38 -13.79
C MET A 17 -5.22 -15.08 -12.69
N VAL A 18 -6.00 -16.07 -12.25
CA VAL A 18 -6.94 -15.91 -11.15
C VAL A 18 -6.22 -15.64 -9.83
N GLU A 19 -5.14 -16.38 -9.53
CA GLU A 19 -4.34 -16.16 -8.32
C GLU A 19 -3.71 -14.76 -8.28
N GLU A 20 -3.13 -14.31 -9.40
CA GLU A 20 -2.57 -12.95 -9.53
C GLU A 20 -3.65 -11.87 -9.39
N ALA A 21 -4.81 -12.05 -10.02
CA ALA A 21 -5.92 -11.09 -9.91
C ALA A 21 -6.43 -10.95 -8.46
N VAL A 22 -6.56 -12.05 -7.73
CA VAL A 22 -6.95 -12.04 -6.31
C VAL A 22 -5.85 -11.37 -5.46
N SER A 23 -4.58 -11.66 -5.73
CA SER A 23 -3.46 -11.02 -5.05
C SER A 23 -3.48 -9.50 -5.23
N LEU A 24 -3.64 -9.02 -6.48
CA LEU A 24 -3.71 -7.59 -6.81
C LEU A 24 -4.92 -6.90 -6.15
N ALA A 25 -6.09 -7.54 -6.18
CA ALA A 25 -7.28 -7.01 -5.51
C ALA A 25 -7.06 -6.81 -4.00
N ARG A 26 -6.45 -7.80 -3.32
CA ARG A 26 -6.15 -7.70 -1.88
C ARG A 26 -5.16 -6.59 -1.55
N VAL A 27 -4.21 -6.32 -2.44
CA VAL A 27 -3.24 -5.23 -2.28
C VAL A 27 -3.93 -3.88 -2.52
N TRP A 28 -4.82 -3.80 -3.51
CA TRP A 28 -5.59 -2.59 -3.79
C TRP A 28 -6.37 -2.10 -2.55
N ASP A 29 -7.12 -2.98 -1.89
CA ASP A 29 -7.90 -2.65 -0.69
C ASP A 29 -7.01 -2.08 0.43
N ARG A 30 -5.80 -2.64 0.59
CA ARG A 30 -4.83 -2.15 1.58
C ARG A 30 -4.28 -0.77 1.22
N VAL A 31 -3.99 -0.53 -0.06
CA VAL A 31 -3.49 0.77 -0.53
C VAL A 31 -4.58 1.84 -0.35
N GLU A 32 -5.83 1.53 -0.66
CA GLU A 32 -6.95 2.44 -0.44
C GLU A 32 -7.12 2.77 1.06
N TRP A 33 -7.02 1.76 1.93
CA TRP A 33 -7.05 1.96 3.37
C TRP A 33 -5.92 2.87 3.86
N VAL A 34 -4.67 2.62 3.46
CA VAL A 34 -3.51 3.47 3.80
C VAL A 34 -3.73 4.91 3.33
N GLN A 35 -4.21 5.10 2.10
CA GLN A 35 -4.52 6.44 1.57
C GLN A 35 -5.59 7.15 2.41
N GLY A 36 -6.61 6.41 2.87
CA GLY A 36 -7.64 6.91 3.76
C GLY A 36 -7.13 7.30 5.15
N GLU A 37 -6.20 6.54 5.73
CA GLU A 37 -5.55 6.87 7.00
C GLU A 37 -4.64 8.10 6.86
N LEU A 38 -3.81 8.18 5.80
CA LEU A 38 -2.95 9.34 5.53
C LEU A 38 -3.76 10.63 5.36
N ARG A 39 -4.92 10.57 4.68
CA ARG A 39 -5.85 11.71 4.59
C ARG A 39 -6.35 12.16 5.96
N ARG A 40 -6.69 11.23 6.85
CA ARG A 40 -7.12 11.54 8.23
C ARG A 40 -5.97 12.17 9.03
N MET A 41 -4.78 11.59 8.97
CA MET A 41 -3.57 12.14 9.60
C MET A 41 -3.30 13.57 9.13
N LEU A 42 -3.45 13.85 7.84
CA LEU A 42 -3.29 15.20 7.29
C LEU A 42 -4.29 16.20 7.90
N CYS A 43 -5.56 15.81 8.08
CA CYS A 43 -6.55 16.66 8.76
C CYS A 43 -6.12 16.95 10.21
N PHE A 44 -5.70 15.94 10.97
CA PHE A 44 -5.20 16.12 12.33
C PHE A 44 -3.98 17.04 12.39
N LEU A 45 -3.04 16.88 11.45
CA LEU A 45 -1.85 17.71 11.39
C LEU A 45 -2.16 19.19 11.15
N LYS A 46 -3.19 19.51 10.34
CA LYS A 46 -3.62 20.90 10.14
C LYS A 46 -4.06 21.54 11.45
N ASP A 47 -4.91 20.86 12.22
CA ASP A 47 -5.41 21.36 13.51
C ASP A 47 -4.31 21.40 14.59
N ALA A 48 -3.34 20.49 14.51
CA ALA A 48 -2.21 20.43 15.43
C ALA A 48 -1.18 21.54 15.16
N ASP A 49 -0.97 21.91 13.90
CA ASP A 49 0.01 22.93 13.51
C ASP A 49 -0.37 24.31 14.08
N GLU A 50 -1.66 24.60 14.27
CA GLU A 50 -2.16 25.82 14.93
C GLU A 50 -1.87 25.85 16.44
N LYS A 51 -1.66 24.68 17.08
CA LYS A 51 -1.49 24.55 18.53
C LYS A 51 -0.05 24.25 18.96
N LYS A 52 0.86 24.05 17.99
CA LYS A 52 2.23 23.54 18.22
C LYS A 52 3.12 24.47 19.05
N ASP A 53 2.90 25.78 19.01
CA ASP A 53 3.76 26.75 19.67
C ASP A 53 3.56 26.74 21.20
N GLY A 54 2.40 26.28 21.67
CA GLY A 54 2.03 26.23 23.08
C GLY A 54 2.19 24.89 23.80
N ASP A 55 2.43 23.79 23.08
CA ASP A 55 2.50 22.43 23.68
C ASP A 55 3.56 21.54 23.01
N GLU A 56 4.62 21.21 23.75
CA GLU A 56 5.70 20.31 23.31
C GLU A 56 5.18 18.91 22.93
N ARG A 57 4.11 18.43 23.58
CA ARG A 57 3.51 17.13 23.27
C ARG A 57 2.88 17.14 21.88
N VAL A 58 2.29 18.26 21.49
CA VAL A 58 1.73 18.46 20.15
C VAL A 58 2.84 18.44 19.10
N ARG A 59 3.99 19.07 19.37
CA ARG A 59 5.16 19.00 18.48
C ARG A 59 5.68 17.58 18.30
N ASN A 60 5.81 16.82 19.40
CA ASN A 60 6.23 15.42 19.32
C ASN A 60 5.25 14.56 18.51
N TRP A 61 3.94 14.73 18.74
CA TRP A 61 2.92 14.02 17.97
C TRP A 61 2.96 14.35 16.47
N ILE A 62 3.18 15.63 16.11
CA ILE A 62 3.36 16.03 14.71
C ILE A 62 4.58 15.32 14.09
N ALA A 63 5.69 15.23 14.82
CA ALA A 63 6.89 14.55 14.35
C ALA A 63 6.64 13.04 14.15
N ASP A 64 5.96 12.39 15.09
CA ASP A 64 5.62 10.97 15.01
C ASP A 64 4.70 10.66 13.82
N ILE A 65 3.66 11.47 13.60
CA ILE A 65 2.74 11.30 12.46
C ILE A 65 3.47 11.48 11.13
N ARG A 66 4.37 12.47 11.03
CA ARG A 66 5.21 12.67 9.83
C ARG A 66 6.08 11.45 9.56
N LYS A 67 6.70 10.89 10.59
CA LYS A 67 7.51 9.67 10.48
C LYS A 67 6.66 8.50 9.96
N ILE A 68 5.48 8.28 10.52
CA ILE A 68 4.56 7.22 10.08
C ILE A 68 4.17 7.39 8.61
N ALA A 69 3.95 8.64 8.16
CA ALA A 69 3.65 8.92 6.76
C ALA A 69 4.81 8.52 5.82
N TYR A 70 6.06 8.83 6.20
CA TYR A 70 7.23 8.39 5.45
C TYR A 70 7.41 6.87 5.47
N ASP A 71 7.22 6.23 6.61
CA ASP A 71 7.28 4.76 6.71
C ASP A 71 6.23 4.08 5.79
N ALA A 72 5.05 4.70 5.64
CA ALA A 72 4.01 4.22 4.74
C ALA A 72 4.37 4.40 3.25
N GLU A 73 5.01 5.52 2.90
CA GLU A 73 5.55 5.78 1.55
C GLU A 73 6.63 4.75 1.19
N ASP A 74 7.62 4.56 2.08
CA ASP A 74 8.71 3.60 1.90
C ASP A 74 8.20 2.15 1.72
N ALA A 75 7.13 1.77 2.42
CA ALA A 75 6.51 0.47 2.31
C ALA A 75 5.88 0.25 0.93
N VAL A 76 5.21 1.27 0.37
CA VAL A 76 4.61 1.23 -0.97
C VAL A 76 5.71 1.18 -2.04
N ASP A 77 6.74 2.02 -1.93
CA ASP A 77 7.87 2.03 -2.86
C ASP A 77 8.61 0.69 -2.86
N SER A 78 8.84 0.13 -1.68
CA SER A 78 9.45 -1.21 -1.53
C SER A 78 8.63 -2.31 -2.21
N TYR A 79 7.30 -2.21 -2.16
CA TYR A 79 6.40 -3.15 -2.85
C TYR A 79 6.52 -3.01 -4.37
N ILE A 80 6.46 -1.78 -4.89
CA ILE A 80 6.59 -1.49 -6.33
C ILE A 80 7.94 -1.99 -6.88
N LEU A 81 9.03 -1.71 -6.16
CA LEU A 81 10.37 -2.17 -6.54
C LEU A 81 10.49 -3.70 -6.59
N LYS A 82 9.84 -4.41 -5.66
CA LYS A 82 9.80 -5.89 -5.68
C LYS A 82 9.01 -6.41 -6.89
N MET A 83 7.86 -5.81 -7.19
CA MET A 83 7.06 -6.17 -8.38
C MET A 83 7.83 -5.93 -9.69
N MET A 84 8.61 -4.85 -9.78
CA MET A 84 9.45 -4.58 -10.95
C MET A 84 10.63 -5.53 -11.10
N ARG A 85 11.18 -6.07 -10.00
CA ARG A 85 12.29 -7.04 -10.02
C ARG A 85 11.86 -8.48 -10.27
N GLN A 86 10.59 -8.81 -10.06
CA GLN A 86 10.05 -10.16 -10.32
C GLN A 86 9.61 -10.36 -11.78
N LYS A 87 9.80 -9.35 -12.64
CA LYS A 87 9.52 -9.38 -14.08
C LYS A 87 10.80 -9.48 -14.88
#